data_AF-A0A225NS08-F1
#
_entry.id   AF-A0A225NS08-F1
#
_cell.length_a   1.000
_cell.length_b   1.000
_cell.length_c   1.000
_cell.angle_alpha   90.00
_cell.angle_beta   90.00
_cell.angle_gamma   90.00
#
_symmetry.space_group_name_H-M   'P 1'
#
loop_
_entity.id
_entity.type
_entity.pdbx_description
1 polymer ?
#
loop_
_entity_poly.entity_id
_entity_poly.type
_entity_poly.pdbx_seq_one_letter_code
_entity_poly.pdbx_strand_id
1 'polypeptide(L)'
;MRHGAAPRRCRSAPRRGYPVGRSRACGAAVPGGRAAGWRDRGRAGKVEDRGPLRVFDLLRAYVAAGLDPALFWALTLREYHAHMMGARDRIKAEQDGRAWLAWHAEALHRQEKLPSFRAFLGGGDRGPQSAADLQTMFDVMAAQWGAKPAA
;
A
#
# COMPACT_ATOMS: atom_id res chain seq x y z
N MET A 1 53.25 -8.01 -46.00
CA MET A 1 53.55 -8.02 -44.56
C MET A 1 52.35 -7.43 -43.83
N ARG A 2 51.57 -8.25 -43.09
CA ARG A 2 50.35 -7.82 -42.40
C ARG A 2 50.64 -7.66 -40.90
N HIS A 3 50.23 -6.53 -40.35
CA HIS A 3 50.33 -6.17 -38.94
C HIS A 3 49.37 -7.02 -38.09
N GLY A 4 49.88 -7.60 -36.98
CA GLY A 4 49.09 -8.26 -35.94
C GLY A 4 48.94 -7.33 -34.74
N ALA A 5 47.70 -6.93 -34.43
CA ALA A 5 47.33 -6.05 -33.34
C ALA A 5 47.05 -6.83 -32.04
N ALA A 6 47.49 -6.27 -30.91
CA ALA A 6 47.31 -6.80 -29.56
C ALA A 6 45.85 -6.67 -29.06
N PRO A 7 45.39 -7.58 -28.16
CA PRO A 7 44.02 -7.54 -27.62
C PRO A 7 43.83 -6.45 -26.57
N ARG A 8 42.72 -5.70 -26.69
CA ARG A 8 42.32 -4.60 -25.81
C ARG A 8 41.66 -5.14 -24.53
N ARG A 9 42.16 -4.69 -23.37
CA ARG A 9 41.55 -4.85 -22.04
C ARG A 9 40.18 -4.17 -21.98
N CYS A 10 39.15 -4.90 -21.54
CA CYS A 10 37.86 -4.33 -21.13
C CYS A 10 38.05 -3.54 -19.82
N ARG A 11 37.89 -2.21 -19.87
CA ARG A 11 37.75 -1.35 -18.68
C ARG A 11 36.32 -1.47 -18.14
N SER A 12 36.22 -1.85 -16.88
CA SER A 12 35.02 -1.82 -16.04
C SER A 12 34.41 -0.41 -15.95
N ALA A 13 33.10 -0.29 -16.18
CA ALA A 13 32.33 0.94 -16.00
C ALA A 13 31.97 1.16 -14.51
N PRO A 14 31.89 2.42 -14.02
CA PRO A 14 31.56 2.72 -12.63
C PRO A 14 30.06 2.64 -12.33
N ARG A 15 29.74 2.16 -11.13
CA ARG A 15 28.39 2.10 -10.53
C ARG A 15 27.85 3.52 -10.31
N ARG A 16 26.76 3.87 -11.02
CA ARG A 16 26.02 5.13 -10.83
C ARG A 16 24.95 4.93 -9.76
N GLY A 17 24.94 5.82 -8.76
CA GLY A 17 24.05 5.78 -7.61
C GLY A 17 22.57 5.96 -7.95
N TYR A 18 21.71 5.46 -7.07
CA TYR A 18 20.26 5.63 -7.15
C TYR A 18 19.85 7.00 -6.58
N PRO A 19 19.12 7.84 -7.32
CA PRO A 19 18.57 9.07 -6.76
C PRO A 19 17.25 8.80 -6.04
N VAL A 20 17.12 9.44 -4.88
CA VAL A 20 15.92 9.55 -4.05
C VAL A 20 15.06 10.71 -4.58
N GLY A 21 13.73 10.54 -4.61
CA GLY A 21 12.79 11.67 -4.50
C GLY A 21 12.15 12.21 -5.80
N ARG A 22 10.86 11.87 -5.97
CA ARG A 22 9.74 12.57 -6.64
C ARG A 22 10.04 13.73 -7.63
N SER A 23 9.55 13.59 -8.86
CA SER A 23 8.65 14.60 -9.47
C SER A 23 7.81 13.97 -10.59
N ARG A 24 6.58 14.48 -10.74
CA ARG A 24 5.60 14.09 -11.75
C ARG A 24 6.05 14.54 -13.15
N ALA A 25 5.60 13.77 -14.14
CA ALA A 25 5.50 14.11 -15.56
C ALA A 25 6.83 14.28 -16.34
N CYS A 26 7.17 13.26 -17.12
CA CYS A 26 7.45 13.38 -18.56
C CYS A 26 7.57 11.97 -19.14
N GLY A 27 6.78 11.69 -20.18
CA GLY A 27 6.77 10.39 -20.84
C GLY A 27 8.10 10.08 -21.48
N ALA A 28 8.66 8.92 -21.16
CA ALA A 28 9.67 8.26 -21.96
C ALA A 28 9.08 6.91 -22.38
N ALA A 29 8.72 6.83 -23.65
CA ALA A 29 8.21 5.64 -24.30
C ALA A 29 9.22 4.49 -24.18
N VAL A 30 8.78 3.36 -23.63
CA VAL A 30 9.49 2.10 -23.80
C VAL A 30 9.22 1.64 -25.24
N PRO A 31 10.24 1.52 -26.11
CA PRO A 31 10.02 1.01 -27.45
C PRO A 31 9.82 -0.51 -27.38
N GLY A 32 8.70 -1.00 -27.90
CA GLY A 32 8.54 -2.41 -28.26
C GLY A 32 7.81 -3.32 -27.28
N GLY A 33 7.29 -2.82 -26.16
CA GLY A 33 6.33 -3.57 -25.33
C GLY A 33 4.92 -3.13 -25.67
N ARG A 34 4.13 -3.98 -26.36
CA ARG A 34 2.68 -3.76 -26.50
C ARG A 34 2.13 -3.35 -25.13
N ALA A 35 1.54 -2.16 -25.07
CA ALA A 35 0.83 -1.68 -23.89
C ALA A 35 -0.31 -2.67 -23.60
N ALA A 36 -0.01 -3.68 -22.78
CA ALA A 36 -1.00 -4.45 -22.07
C ALA A 36 -1.64 -3.46 -21.10
N GLY A 37 -2.70 -2.82 -21.59
CA GLY A 37 -3.45 -1.86 -20.82
C GLY A 37 -3.86 -2.50 -19.52
N TRP A 38 -3.66 -1.77 -18.43
CA TRP A 38 -4.32 -2.01 -17.15
C TRP A 38 -5.83 -1.76 -17.33
N ARG A 39 -6.47 -2.62 -18.12
CA ARG A 39 -7.90 -2.88 -18.08
C ARG A 39 -8.09 -4.14 -17.26
N ASP A 40 -7.63 -4.12 -16.01
CA ASP A 40 -8.36 -4.83 -14.96
C ASP A 40 -9.66 -4.04 -14.71
N ARG A 41 -10.54 -4.07 -15.73
CA ARG A 41 -11.96 -4.03 -15.44
C ARG A 41 -12.17 -5.28 -14.63
N GLY A 42 -12.22 -5.11 -13.30
CA GLY A 42 -12.68 -6.14 -12.40
C GLY A 42 -13.83 -6.84 -13.09
N ARG A 43 -13.67 -8.14 -13.32
CA ARG A 43 -14.72 -8.98 -13.88
C ARG A 43 -15.91 -8.73 -12.97
N ALA A 44 -16.82 -7.87 -13.42
CA ALA A 44 -18.09 -7.67 -12.77
C ALA A 44 -18.71 -9.05 -12.82
N GLY A 45 -18.64 -9.77 -11.70
CA GLY A 45 -19.38 -11.00 -11.54
C GLY A 45 -20.78 -10.66 -12.01
N LYS A 46 -21.34 -11.50 -12.89
CA LYS A 46 -22.74 -11.33 -13.31
C LYS A 46 -23.52 -11.06 -12.03
N VAL A 47 -24.11 -9.86 -11.92
CA VAL A 47 -25.06 -9.58 -10.85
C VAL A 47 -26.23 -10.44 -11.24
N GLU A 48 -26.20 -11.67 -10.72
CA GLU A 48 -27.27 -12.61 -10.87
C GLU A 48 -28.50 -11.89 -10.34
N ASP A 49 -29.52 -11.76 -11.19
CA ASP A 49 -30.78 -11.10 -10.87
C ASP A 49 -31.50 -11.99 -9.85
N ARG A 50 -31.01 -11.93 -8.60
CA ARG A 50 -31.68 -12.51 -7.45
C ARG A 50 -32.93 -11.66 -7.34
N GLY A 51 -34.09 -12.30 -7.51
CA GLY A 51 -35.40 -11.64 -7.44
C GLY A 51 -35.61 -10.81 -6.16
N PRO A 52 -36.85 -10.39 -5.86
CA PRO A 52 -37.10 -9.44 -4.78
C PRO A 52 -36.42 -9.87 -3.47
N LEU A 53 -35.65 -8.96 -2.87
CA LEU A 53 -34.93 -9.19 -1.61
C LEU A 53 -35.96 -9.53 -0.52
N ARG A 54 -35.88 -10.73 0.06
CA ARG A 54 -36.75 -11.14 1.16
C ARG A 54 -36.05 -10.87 2.49
N VAL A 55 -36.83 -10.70 3.55
CA VAL A 55 -36.30 -10.43 4.91
C VAL A 55 -35.31 -11.51 5.37
N PHE A 56 -35.54 -12.78 5.01
CA PHE A 56 -34.63 -13.88 5.32
C PHE A 56 -33.32 -13.84 4.53
N ASP A 57 -33.31 -13.23 3.34
CA ASP A 57 -32.08 -13.02 2.58
C ASP A 57 -31.20 -11.96 3.27
N LEU A 58 -31.81 -10.95 3.91
CA LEU A 58 -31.11 -9.96 4.74
C LEU A 58 -30.57 -10.60 6.02
N LEU A 59 -31.37 -11.41 6.73
CA LEU A 59 -30.91 -12.15 7.91
C LEU A 59 -29.72 -13.06 7.55
N ARG A 60 -29.80 -13.79 6.43
CA ARG A 60 -28.70 -14.63 5.95
C ARG A 60 -27.43 -13.82 5.74
N ALA A 61 -27.53 -12.65 5.09
CA ALA A 61 -26.38 -11.77 4.88
C ALA A 61 -25.81 -11.24 6.20
N TYR A 62 -26.67 -10.90 7.15
CA TYR A 62 -26.30 -10.41 8.49
C TYR A 62 -25.50 -11.47 9.27
N VAL A 63 -25.98 -12.72 9.29
CA VAL A 63 -25.28 -13.84 9.94
C VAL A 63 -23.97 -14.16 9.21
N ALA A 64 -23.96 -14.15 7.87
CA ALA A 64 -22.75 -14.37 7.08
C ALA A 64 -21.68 -13.29 7.33
N ALA A 65 -22.08 -12.08 7.71
CA ALA A 65 -21.17 -11.01 8.12
C ALA A 65 -20.58 -11.21 9.53
N GLY A 66 -21.03 -12.23 10.27
CA GLY A 66 -20.58 -12.56 11.62
C GLY A 66 -21.27 -11.77 12.72
N LEU A 67 -22.47 -11.23 12.45
CA LEU A 67 -23.26 -10.46 13.42
C LEU A 67 -24.30 -11.34 14.12
N ASP A 68 -24.69 -10.96 15.34
CA ASP A 68 -25.62 -11.74 16.17
C ASP A 68 -27.04 -11.80 15.56
N PRO A 69 -27.54 -12.99 15.19
CA PRO A 69 -28.88 -13.15 14.63
C PRO A 69 -30.00 -12.62 15.53
N ALA A 70 -29.83 -12.64 16.86
CA ALA A 70 -30.87 -12.22 17.79
C ALA A 70 -31.17 -10.71 17.68
N LEU A 71 -30.16 -9.90 17.37
CA LEU A 71 -30.31 -8.45 17.23
C LEU A 71 -31.03 -8.03 15.95
N PHE A 72 -30.99 -8.86 14.90
CA PHE A 72 -31.52 -8.52 13.57
C PHE A 72 -32.98 -8.05 13.62
N TRP A 73 -33.82 -8.71 14.43
CA TRP A 73 -35.25 -8.43 14.52
C TRP A 73 -35.58 -7.09 15.18
N ALA A 74 -34.64 -6.50 15.92
CA ALA A 74 -34.80 -5.20 16.57
C ALA A 74 -34.30 -4.03 15.71
N LEU A 75 -33.63 -4.30 14.59
CA LEU A 75 -33.00 -3.26 13.77
C LEU A 75 -33.98 -2.64 12.78
N THR A 76 -33.86 -1.33 12.61
CA THR A 76 -34.37 -0.64 11.43
C THR A 76 -33.47 -0.89 10.22
N LEU A 77 -34.00 -0.68 9.00
CA LEU A 77 -33.20 -0.84 7.77
C LEU A 77 -31.98 0.09 7.70
N ARG A 78 -32.06 1.27 8.34
CA ARG A 78 -30.93 2.21 8.42
C ARG A 78 -29.82 1.68 9.33
N GLU A 79 -30.18 1.08 10.46
CA GLU A 79 -29.23 0.47 11.39
C GLU A 79 -28.62 -0.80 10.80
N TYR A 80 -29.44 -1.66 10.18
CA TYR A 80 -28.96 -2.80 9.40
C TYR A 80 -27.90 -2.37 8.38
N HIS A 81 -28.17 -1.30 7.62
CA HIS A 81 -27.22 -0.78 6.64
C HIS A 81 -25.91 -0.32 7.30
N ALA A 82 -25.98 0.42 8.41
CA ALA A 82 -24.80 0.87 9.14
C ALA A 82 -23.95 -0.31 9.65
N HIS A 83 -24.59 -1.33 10.22
CA HIS A 83 -23.91 -2.55 10.70
C HIS A 83 -23.22 -3.29 9.55
N MET A 84 -23.92 -3.47 8.42
CA MET A 84 -23.38 -4.17 7.26
C MET A 84 -22.23 -3.41 6.59
N MET A 85 -22.28 -2.06 6.59
CA MET A 85 -21.16 -1.24 6.13
C MET A 85 -19.92 -1.43 7.00
N GLY A 86 -20.08 -1.38 8.33
CA GLY A 86 -18.97 -1.66 9.25
C GLY A 86 -18.40 -3.08 9.07
N ALA A 87 -19.26 -4.08 8.90
CA ALA A 87 -18.83 -5.45 8.65
C ALA A 87 -18.09 -5.60 7.32
N ARG A 88 -18.55 -4.92 6.26
CA ARG A 88 -17.87 -4.86 4.96
C ARG A 88 -16.48 -4.27 5.09
N ASP A 89 -16.33 -3.16 5.80
CA ASP A 89 -15.05 -2.48 5.96
C ASP A 89 -14.06 -3.36 6.75
N ARG A 90 -14.53 -4.04 7.80
CA ARG A 90 -13.74 -5.06 8.52
C ARG A 90 -13.27 -6.17 7.59
N ILE A 91 -14.18 -6.80 6.85
CA ILE A 91 -13.85 -7.90 5.92
C ILE A 91 -12.84 -7.43 4.88
N LYS A 92 -13.02 -6.23 4.34
CA LYS A 92 -12.09 -5.65 3.37
C LYS A 92 -10.70 -5.47 3.97
N ALA A 93 -10.59 -4.89 5.17
CA ALA A 93 -9.31 -4.71 5.85
C ALA A 93 -8.60 -6.06 6.11
N GLU A 94 -9.34 -7.10 6.50
CA GLU A 94 -8.78 -8.44 6.67
C GLU A 94 -8.27 -9.04 5.34
N GLN A 95 -9.03 -8.87 4.26
CA GLN A 95 -8.62 -9.36 2.93
C GLN A 95 -7.40 -8.61 2.42
N ASP A 96 -7.36 -7.29 2.56
CA ASP A 96 -6.22 -6.46 2.19
C ASP A 96 -4.96 -6.89 2.99
N GLY A 97 -5.11 -7.16 4.29
CA GLY A 97 -4.05 -7.67 5.15
C GLY A 97 -3.55 -9.06 4.72
N ARG A 98 -4.46 -9.99 4.39
CA ARG A 98 -4.10 -11.34 3.89
C ARG A 98 -3.39 -11.26 2.53
N ALA A 99 -3.88 -10.44 1.61
CA ALA A 99 -3.26 -10.21 0.31
C ALA A 99 -1.85 -9.62 0.47
N TRP A 100 -1.69 -8.65 1.37
CA TRP A 100 -0.40 -8.06 1.70
C TRP A 100 0.58 -9.10 2.25
N LEU A 101 0.14 -9.91 3.23
CA LEU A 101 0.96 -10.98 3.80
C LEU A 101 1.37 -12.02 2.75
N ALA A 102 0.44 -12.49 1.92
CA ALA A 102 0.72 -13.46 0.87
C ALA A 102 1.75 -12.92 -0.13
N TRP A 103 1.62 -11.66 -0.54
CA TRP A 103 2.60 -11.02 -1.43
C TRP A 103 3.97 -10.89 -0.77
N HIS A 104 4.04 -10.47 0.50
CA HIS A 104 5.32 -10.33 1.20
C HIS A 104 6.01 -11.67 1.46
N ALA A 105 5.23 -12.72 1.78
CA ALA A 105 5.77 -14.07 1.96
C ALA A 105 6.48 -14.55 0.69
N GLU A 106 5.83 -14.40 -0.48
CA GLU A 106 6.42 -14.74 -1.77
C GLU A 106 7.60 -13.82 -2.14
N ALA A 107 7.48 -12.51 -1.89
CA ALA A 107 8.52 -11.56 -2.19
C ALA A 107 9.81 -11.85 -1.39
N LEU A 108 9.69 -12.24 -0.12
CA LEU A 108 10.79 -12.63 0.75
C LEU A 108 11.36 -14.01 0.38
N HIS A 109 10.49 -14.97 0.01
CA HIS A 109 10.92 -16.30 -0.44
C HIS A 109 11.83 -16.22 -1.67
N ARG A 110 11.60 -15.26 -2.56
CA ARG A 110 12.39 -15.06 -3.79
C ARG A 110 13.72 -14.33 -3.58
N GLN A 111 14.02 -13.82 -2.39
CA GLN A 111 15.30 -13.12 -2.14
C GLN A 111 16.42 -14.12 -1.84
N GLU A 112 17.58 -13.97 -2.51
CA GLU A 112 18.78 -14.76 -2.19
C GLU A 112 19.32 -14.44 -0.79
N LYS A 113 19.15 -13.19 -0.33
CA LYS A 113 19.56 -12.73 1.00
C LYS A 113 18.44 -11.93 1.65
N LEU A 114 17.97 -12.41 2.80
CA LEU A 114 16.96 -11.72 3.59
C LEU A 114 17.50 -10.38 4.15
N PRO A 115 16.74 -9.28 4.03
CA PRO A 115 17.09 -8.02 4.70
C PRO A 115 16.98 -8.19 6.22
N SER A 116 17.68 -7.35 6.99
CA SER A 116 17.45 -7.28 8.43
C SER A 116 16.02 -6.78 8.69
N PHE A 117 15.40 -7.27 9.77
CA PHE A 117 14.03 -6.91 10.12
C PHE A 117 13.82 -5.40 10.23
N ARG A 118 14.78 -4.70 10.83
CA ARG A 118 14.76 -3.24 10.97
C ARG A 118 14.80 -2.52 9.62
N ALA A 119 15.61 -3.00 8.67
CA ALA A 119 15.64 -2.46 7.31
C ALA A 119 14.33 -2.74 6.54
N PHE A 120 13.73 -3.92 6.73
CA PHE A 120 12.47 -4.31 6.10
C PHE A 120 11.27 -3.44 6.53
N LEU A 121 11.18 -3.06 7.82
CA LEU A 121 10.13 -2.19 8.33
C LEU A 121 10.26 -0.71 7.89
N GLY A 122 11.21 -0.36 7.02
CA GLY A 122 11.48 1.03 6.65
C GLY A 122 12.12 1.84 7.80
N GLY A 123 12.57 1.15 8.84
CA GLY A 123 13.31 1.70 9.97
C GLY A 123 14.80 1.65 9.70
N GLY A 124 15.27 2.26 8.62
CA GLY A 124 16.71 2.52 8.49
C GLY A 124 17.24 3.29 9.71
N ASP A 125 18.55 3.36 9.90
CA ASP A 125 19.13 4.33 10.84
C ASP A 125 18.75 5.74 10.38
N ARG A 126 17.61 6.22 10.87
CA ARG A 126 17.29 7.63 10.88
C ARG A 126 18.27 8.21 11.88
N GLY A 127 19.24 8.96 11.36
CA GLY A 127 20.15 9.70 12.22
C GLY A 127 19.36 10.55 13.22
N PRO A 128 20.00 10.99 14.32
CA PRO A 128 19.37 11.90 15.27
C PRO A 128 18.75 13.10 14.53
N GLN A 129 17.56 13.53 14.94
CA GLN A 129 16.95 14.76 14.40
C GLN A 129 17.93 15.93 14.56
N SER A 130 18.00 16.80 13.56
CA SER A 130 18.90 17.95 13.64
C SER A 130 18.46 18.89 14.75
N ALA A 131 19.41 19.60 15.37
CA ALA A 131 19.08 20.58 16.40
C ALA A 131 18.13 21.67 15.89
N ALA A 132 18.21 22.03 14.59
CA ALA A 132 17.32 22.99 13.96
C ALA A 132 15.88 22.46 13.84
N ASP A 133 15.70 21.18 13.49
CA ASP A 133 14.38 20.56 13.42
C ASP A 133 13.73 20.47 14.81
N LEU A 134 14.53 20.12 15.83
CA LEU A 134 14.08 20.09 17.22
C LEU A 134 13.69 21.50 17.70
N GLN A 135 14.52 22.52 17.42
CA GLN A 135 14.21 23.90 17.77
C GLN A 135 12.92 24.36 17.10
N THR A 136 12.74 24.07 15.81
CA THR A 136 11.51 24.38 15.07
C THR A 136 10.29 23.69 15.68
N MET A 137 10.42 22.42 16.08
CA MET A 137 9.35 21.67 16.74
C MET A 137 8.97 22.29 18.09
N PHE A 138 9.96 22.70 18.88
CA PHE A 138 9.75 23.38 20.16
C PHE A 138 9.13 24.76 19.99
N ASP A 139 9.55 25.54 18.99
CA ASP A 139 9.00 26.87 18.72
C ASP A 139 7.53 26.80 18.27
N VAL A 140 7.17 25.81 17.45
CA VAL A 140 5.77 25.55 17.06
C VAL A 140 4.90 25.21 18.27
N MET A 141 5.39 24.34 19.16
CA MET A 141 4.68 24.01 20.40
C MET A 141 4.56 25.23 21.30
N ALA A 142 5.64 25.99 21.49
CA ALA A 142 5.66 27.20 22.31
C ALA A 142 4.66 28.25 21.80
N ALA A 143 4.60 28.47 20.49
CA ALA A 143 3.65 29.38 19.86
C ALA A 143 2.20 28.94 20.08
N GLN A 144 1.91 27.63 20.01
CA GLN A 144 0.57 27.08 20.28
C GLN A 144 0.13 27.30 21.75
N TRP A 145 1.08 27.30 22.68
CA TRP A 145 0.85 27.65 24.09
C TRP A 145 0.90 29.16 24.39
N GLY A 146 1.04 30.00 23.37
CA GLY A 146 1.06 31.47 23.51
C GLY A 146 2.38 32.04 24.02
N ALA A 147 3.45 31.25 24.07
CA ALA A 147 4.78 31.75 24.37
C ALA A 147 5.39 32.43 23.13
N LYS A 148 6.00 33.60 23.31
CA LYS A 148 6.74 34.28 22.23
C LYS A 148 8.09 33.58 22.02
N PRO A 149 8.48 33.27 20.78
CA PRO A 149 9.82 32.75 20.51
C PRO A 149 10.87 33.79 20.93
N ALA A 150 11.94 33.33 21.58
CA ALA A 150 13.08 34.18 21.91
C ALA A 150 13.76 34.61 20.60
N ALA A 151 13.88 35.92 20.40
CA ALA A 151 14.50 36.53 19.22
C ALA A 151 16.00 36.24 19.13
#